data_AF-A0A969GN86-F1
#
_entry.id   AF-A0A969GN86-F1
#
_cell.length_a   1.000
_cell.length_b   1.000
_cell.length_c   1.000
_cell.angle_alpha   90.00
_cell.angle_beta   90.00
_cell.angle_gamma   90.00
#
_symmetry.space_group_name_H-M   'P 1'
#
loop_
_entity.id
_entity.type
_entity.pdbx_description
1 polymer ?
#
loop_
_entity_poly.entity_id
_entity_poly.type
_entity_poly.pdbx_seq_one_letter_code
_entity_poly.pdbx_strand_id
1 'polypeptide(L)' 'MSVELRSGESQESILKRFRKSVAEARILPIVRQKRWFTSKSEIRRIKKQKAIRKSQRSPKKD' A
#
# COMPACT_ATOMS: atom_id res chain seq x y z
N MET A 1 -8.99 6.35 11.79
CA MET A 1 -8.82 4.88 11.69
C MET A 1 -7.99 4.45 12.89
N SER A 2 -8.62 3.95 13.95
CA SER A 2 -7.94 3.44 15.15
C SER A 2 -8.02 1.92 15.19
N VAL A 3 -6.99 1.28 15.77
CA VAL A 3 -6.96 -0.16 16.01
C VAL A 3 -6.80 -0.36 17.50
N GLU A 4 -7.88 -0.82 18.14
CA GLU A 4 -7.95 -1.03 19.59
C GLU A 4 -7.83 -2.51 19.92
N LEU A 5 -7.27 -2.77 21.11
CA LEU A 5 -7.09 -4.11 21.67
C LEU A 5 -8.43 -4.69 22.07
N ARG A 6 -8.72 -5.89 21.57
CA ARG A 6 -9.93 -6.62 21.94
C ARG A 6 -9.67 -7.46 23.18
N SER A 7 -10.72 -7.72 23.97
CA SER A 7 -10.63 -8.64 25.11
C SER A 7 -10.18 -10.03 24.63
N GLY A 8 -9.20 -10.62 25.31
CA GLY A 8 -8.62 -11.92 24.96
C GLY A 8 -7.73 -11.93 23.70
N GLU A 9 -7.45 -10.78 23.09
CA GLU A 9 -6.58 -10.70 21.93
C GLU A 9 -5.09 -10.73 22.32
N SER A 10 -4.30 -11.52 21.60
CA SER A 10 -2.84 -11.53 21.75
C SER A 10 -2.19 -10.31 21.10
N GLN A 11 -1.02 -9.91 21.60
CA GLN A 11 -0.25 -8.78 21.05
C GLN A 11 0.10 -8.97 19.56
N GLU A 12 0.33 -10.20 19.12
CA GLU A 12 0.61 -10.48 17.71
C GLU A 12 -0.62 -10.26 16.82
N SER A 13 -1.81 -10.61 17.30
CA SER A 13 -3.06 -10.43 16.57
C SER A 13 -3.36 -8.95 16.32
N ILE A 14 -3.25 -8.11 17.36
CA ILE A 14 -3.46 -6.66 17.19
C ILE A 14 -2.44 -6.06 16.21
N LEU A 15 -1.17 -6.49 16.24
CA LEU A 15 -0.16 -6.03 15.26
C LEU A 15 -0.52 -6.45 13.83
N LYS A 16 -1.07 -7.65 13.62
CA LYS A 16 -1.53 -8.09 12.29
C LYS A 16 -2.67 -7.19 11.78
N ARG A 17 -3.66 -6.90 12.63
CA ARG A 17 -4.77 -5.99 12.31
C ARG A 17 -4.29 -4.57 12.02
N PHE A 18 -3.36 -4.05 12.82
CA PHE A 18 -2.76 -2.75 12.59
C PHE A 18 -2.05 -2.67 11.23
N ARG A 19 -1.19 -3.65 10.92
CA ARG A 19 -0.51 -3.72 9.61
C ARG A 19 -1.49 -3.78 8.46
N LYS A 20 -2.58 -4.55 8.59
CA LYS A 20 -3.65 -4.64 7.58
C LYS A 20 -4.35 -3.28 7.39
N SER A 21 -4.77 -2.64 8.47
CA SER A 21 -5.41 -1.31 8.45
C SER A 21 -4.51 -0.24 7.79
N VAL A 22 -3.21 -0.24 8.11
CA VAL A 22 -2.22 0.66 7.49
C VAL A 22 -2.04 0.37 6.00
N ALA A 23 -2.01 -0.91 5.62
CA ALA A 23 -1.89 -1.31 4.22
C ALA A 23 -3.13 -0.93 3.39
N GLU A 24 -4.33 -1.10 3.94
CA GLU A 24 -5.60 -0.70 3.33
C GLU A 24 -5.70 0.81 3.14
N ALA A 25 -5.29 1.60 4.15
CA ALA A 25 -5.24 3.06 4.07
C ALA A 25 -4.18 3.57 3.09
N ARG A 26 -3.25 2.71 2.64
CA ARG A 26 -2.13 3.04 1.74
C ARG A 26 -1.28 4.23 2.18
N ILE A 27 -1.25 4.53 3.49
CA ILE A 27 -0.61 5.74 4.02
C ILE A 27 0.89 5.77 3.68
N LEU A 28 1.63 4.68 3.93
CA LEU A 28 3.08 4.61 3.67
C LEU A 28 3.45 4.87 2.19
N PRO A 29 2.81 4.22 1.19
CA PRO A 29 3.00 4.58 -0.22
C PRO A 29 2.72 6.05 -0.54
N ILE A 30 1.66 6.63 0.05
CA ILE A 30 1.28 8.02 -0.18
C ILE A 30 2.37 8.96 0.35
N VAL A 31 2.82 8.76 1.60
CA VAL A 31 3.87 9.63 2.18
C VAL A 31 5.18 9.48 1.41
N ARG A 32 5.55 8.26 1.01
CA ARG A 32 6.74 8.01 0.19
C ARG A 32 6.67 8.74 -1.16
N GLN A 33 5.51 8.75 -1.81
CA GLN A 33 5.32 9.46 -3.08
C GLN A 33 5.40 10.99 -2.91
N LYS A 34 4.93 11.51 -1.77
CA LYS A 34 4.94 12.94 -1.45
C LYS A 34 6.26 13.43 -0.85
N ARG A 35 7.18 12.53 -0.49
CA ARG A 35 8.44 12.86 0.22
C ARG A 35 9.30 13.89 -0.52
N TRP A 36 9.33 13.81 -1.85
CA TRP A 36 10.14 14.70 -2.69
C TRP A 36 9.31 15.24 -3.83
N PHE A 37 9.66 16.45 -4.30
CA PHE A 37 9.07 16.97 -5.52
C PHE A 37 9.37 16.02 -6.68
N THR A 38 8.32 15.68 -7.42
CA THR A 38 8.40 14.84 -8.62
C THR A 38 7.57 15.54 -9.69
N SER A 39 8.16 15.77 -10.87
CA SER A 39 7.48 16.48 -11.95
C SER A 39 6.25 15.71 -12.46
N LYS A 40 5.30 16.41 -13.08
CA LYS A 40 4.09 15.79 -13.64
C LYS A 40 4.41 14.74 -14.73
N SER A 41 5.49 14.94 -15.50
CA SER A 41 5.96 13.97 -16.50
C SER A 41 6.49 12.70 -15.83
N GLU A 42 7.28 12.85 -14.77
CA GLU A 42 7.86 11.73 -14.04
C GLU A 42 6.80 10.89 -13.30
N ILE A 43 5.80 11.55 -12.70
CA ILE A 43 4.63 10.85 -12.13
C ILE A 43 3.90 10.02 -13.19
N ARG A 44 3.70 10.57 -14.41
CA ARG A 44 3.06 9.85 -15.52
C ARG A 44 3.90 8.65 -15.97
N ARG A 45 5.22 8.81 -16.10
CA ARG A 45 6.16 7.74 -16.45
C ARG A 45 6.11 6.60 -15.44
N ILE A 46 6.19 6.91 -14.14
CA ILE A 46 6.12 5.91 -13.05
C ILE A 46 4.77 5.18 -13.07
N LYS A 47 3.64 5.90 -13.23
CA LYS A 47 2.30 5.28 -13.34
C LYS A 47 2.19 4.31 -14.52
N LYS A 48 2.65 4.72 -15.71
CA LYS A 48 2.68 3.86 -16.91
C LYS A 48 3.51 2.60 -16.66
N GLN A 49 4.72 2.75 -16.12
CA GLN A 49 5.60 1.61 -15.85
C GLN A 49 5.00 0.66 -14.80
N LYS A 50 4.32 1.20 -13.77
CA LYS A 50 3.63 0.40 -12.75
C LYS A 50 2.45 -0.39 -13.33
N ALA A 51 1.68 0.20 -14.26
CA ALA A 51 0.58 -0.48 -14.93
C ALA A 51 1.08 -1.68 -15.76
N ILE A 52 2.15 -1.48 -16.55
CA ILE A 52 2.79 -2.54 -17.34
C ILE A 52 3.30 -3.68 -16.44
N ARG A 53 4.01 -3.34 -15.35
CA ARG A 53 4.47 -4.35 -14.38
C ARG A 53 3.31 -5.12 -13.73
N LYS A 54 2.18 -4.45 -13.47
CA LYS A 54 0.99 -5.10 -12.91
C LYS A 54 0.38 -6.06 -13.90
N SER A 55 0.23 -5.67 -15.17
CA SER A 55 -0.34 -6.54 -16.21
C SER A 55 0.53 -7.76 -16.48
N GLN A 56 1.86 -7.62 -16.38
CA GLN A 56 2.80 -8.75 -16.52
C GLN A 56 2.77 -9.73 -15.34
N ARG A 57 2.38 -9.27 -14.14
CA ARG A 57 2.34 -10.11 -12.93
C ARG A 57 1.03 -10.85 -12.73
N SER A 58 -0.06 -10.41 -13.37
CA SER A 58 -1.30 -11.17 -13.36
C SER A 58 -1.08 -12.47 -14.14
N PRO A 59 -1.31 -13.66 -13.56
CA PRO A 59 -1.28 -14.89 -14.33
C PRO A 59 -2.25 -14.72 -15.50
N LYS A 60 -1.81 -15.03 -16.73
CA LYS A 60 -2.73 -15.17 -17.85
C LYS A 60 -3.76 -16.19 -17.39
N LYS A 61 -5.01 -15.76 -17.24
CA LYS A 61 -6.12 -16.71 -17.16
C LYS A 61 -6.17 -17.35 -18.55
N ASP A 62 -5.73 -18.60 -18.62
CA ASP A 62 -6.08 -19.49 -19.73
C ASP A 62 -7.59 -19.76 -19.74
#